data_AF-Q6GA59-F1
#
_entry.id   AF-Q6GA59-F1
#
_cell.length_a   1.000
_cell.length_b   1.000
_cell.length_c   1.000
_cell.angle_alpha   90.00
_cell.angle_beta   90.00
_cell.angle_gamma   90.00
#
_symmetry.space_group_name_H-M   'P 1'
#
loop_
_entity.id
_entity.type
_entity.pdbx_description
1 polymer ?
#
loop_
_entity_poly.entity_id
_entity_poly.type
_entity_poly.pdbx_seq_one_letter_code
_entity_poly.pdbx_strand_id
1 'polypeptide(L)'
;MKKNITKVIIASTVIATGLLTQTNDAKAFFSYEWKGLEIAKNLADQAKKDDERADKLIKEADEKNEHYKGKTVEDLYVIAKKMGKGNTIAVVKIKDGGKNGYYTFDITRPLEEHRKNIPVVKNGEIDSITWY
;
A
#
# COMPACT_ATOMS: atom_id res chain seq x y z
N MET A 1 20.23 16.59 -21.22
CA MET A 1 18.77 16.61 -21.01
C MET A 1 18.44 15.82 -19.75
N LYS A 2 18.22 16.48 -18.59
CA LYS A 2 17.80 15.83 -17.34
C LYS A 2 16.37 16.25 -17.03
N LYS A 3 15.42 15.34 -17.24
CA LYS A 3 14.00 15.47 -16.88
C LYS A 3 13.77 14.87 -15.48
N ASN A 4 12.88 15.52 -14.74
CA ASN A 4 12.00 14.98 -13.69
C ASN A 4 12.64 14.39 -12.42
N ILE A 5 12.81 15.24 -11.40
CA ILE A 5 12.61 14.81 -10.01
C ILE A 5 11.53 15.71 -9.44
N THR A 6 10.30 15.20 -9.49
CA THR A 6 9.12 15.68 -8.79
C THR A 6 9.40 15.64 -7.29
N LYS A 7 10.06 16.68 -6.78
CA LYS A 7 10.07 17.04 -5.37
C LYS A 7 8.70 17.64 -5.07
N VAL A 8 7.74 16.81 -4.71
CA VAL A 8 6.59 17.21 -3.89
C VAL A 8 7.11 17.07 -2.45
N ILE A 9 7.77 18.07 -1.87
CA ILE A 9 7.16 19.24 -1.19
C ILE A 9 5.80 18.87 -0.59
N ILE A 10 5.83 17.98 0.40
CA ILE A 10 5.00 18.11 1.60
C ILE A 10 5.96 18.03 2.79
N ALA A 11 6.92 18.96 2.79
CA ALA A 11 7.70 19.36 3.96
C ALA A 11 7.16 20.70 4.51
N SER A 12 5.94 21.07 4.13
CA SER A 12 5.34 22.34 4.46
C SER A 12 4.53 22.19 5.75
N THR A 13 4.93 22.98 6.75
CA THR A 13 4.09 23.41 7.87
C THR A 13 4.01 22.48 9.10
N VAL A 14 5.17 22.09 9.65
CA VAL A 14 5.30 21.93 11.12
C VAL A 14 6.18 23.08 11.61
N ILE A 15 5.63 24.30 11.58
CA ILE A 15 6.24 25.50 12.17
C ILE A 15 5.12 26.27 12.87
N ALA A 16 4.66 25.79 14.03
CA ALA A 16 3.85 26.58 14.96
C ALA A 16 3.88 26.01 16.39
N THR A 17 5.03 25.51 16.86
CA THR A 17 5.24 25.15 18.28
C THR A 17 5.63 26.36 19.15
N GLY A 18 5.40 27.60 18.69
CA GLY A 18 5.96 28.81 19.33
C GLY A 18 5.02 29.93 19.73
N LEU A 19 3.71 29.90 19.41
CA LEU A 19 2.78 30.99 19.73
C LEU A 19 1.56 30.41 20.49
N LEU A 20 1.70 30.07 21.77
CA LEU A 20 1.25 30.92 22.88
C LEU A 20 -0.14 31.57 22.67
N THR A 21 -1.05 31.19 23.57
CA THR A 21 -2.18 31.95 24.15
C THR A 21 -3.56 31.98 23.44
N GLN A 22 -4.45 31.14 24.00
CA GLN A 22 -5.87 31.38 24.31
C GLN A 22 -6.87 31.72 23.19
N THR A 23 -7.43 30.70 22.51
CA THR A 23 -8.84 30.71 22.03
C THR A 23 -9.35 29.26 21.88
N ASN A 24 -10.61 28.99 22.21
CA ASN A 24 -11.22 27.66 22.06
C ASN A 24 -11.19 27.15 20.60
N ASP A 25 -11.17 28.04 19.62
CA ASP A 25 -11.05 27.70 18.19
C ASP A 25 -9.72 27.03 17.84
N ALA A 26 -8.62 27.38 18.54
CA ALA A 26 -7.33 26.72 18.32
C ALA A 26 -7.38 25.23 18.69
N LYS A 27 -8.10 24.85 19.76
CA LYS A 27 -8.24 23.43 20.13
C LYS A 27 -8.95 22.61 19.05
N ALA A 28 -9.94 23.19 18.36
CA ALA A 28 -10.63 22.52 17.27
C ALA A 28 -9.73 22.35 16.04
N PHE A 29 -8.96 23.39 15.69
CA PHE A 29 -8.00 23.34 14.58
C PHE A 29 -6.86 22.35 14.86
N PHE A 30 -6.27 22.40 16.06
CA PHE A 30 -5.29 21.40 16.50
C PHE A 30 -5.89 20.01 16.50
N SER A 31 -7.10 19.79 17.01
CA SER A 31 -7.71 18.45 16.99
C SER A 31 -7.92 17.93 15.56
N TYR A 32 -8.22 18.80 14.60
CA TYR A 32 -8.38 18.41 13.20
C TYR A 32 -7.03 18.13 12.51
N GLU A 33 -6.02 18.98 12.73
CA GLU A 33 -4.66 18.76 12.20
C GLU A 33 -4.01 17.53 12.83
N TRP A 34 -4.17 17.31 14.14
CA TRP A 34 -3.67 16.11 14.82
C TRP A 34 -4.38 14.86 14.34
N LYS A 35 -5.72 14.87 14.16
CA LYS A 35 -6.44 13.74 13.54
C LYS A 35 -5.95 13.49 12.10
N GLY A 36 -5.71 14.53 11.32
CA GLY A 36 -5.14 14.41 9.98
C GLY A 36 -3.72 13.83 10.00
N LEU A 37 -2.89 14.26 10.94
CA LEU A 37 -1.52 13.79 11.13
C LEU A 37 -1.49 12.33 11.63
N GLU A 38 -2.39 11.95 12.53
CA GLU A 38 -2.57 10.57 12.98
C GLU A 38 -3.01 9.65 11.82
N ILE A 39 -3.94 10.09 10.99
CA ILE A 39 -4.36 9.35 9.78
C ILE A 39 -3.18 9.21 8.81
N ALA A 40 -2.43 10.29 8.55
CA ALA A 40 -1.27 10.27 7.67
C ALA A 40 -0.15 9.37 8.21
N LYS A 41 0.10 9.41 9.53
CA LYS A 41 1.07 8.54 10.19
C LYS A 41 0.64 7.08 10.10
N ASN A 42 -0.63 6.78 10.39
CA ASN A 42 -1.17 5.42 10.26
C ASN A 42 -1.08 4.89 8.82
N LEU A 43 -1.34 5.74 7.82
CA LEU A 43 -1.17 5.38 6.41
C LEU A 43 0.30 5.13 6.04
N ALA A 44 1.22 5.93 6.57
CA ALA A 44 2.66 5.76 6.34
C ALA A 44 3.21 4.50 7.04
N ASP A 45 2.79 4.24 8.28
CA ASP A 45 3.13 3.02 9.02
C ASP A 45 2.57 1.76 8.32
N GLN A 46 1.34 1.82 7.83
CA GLN A 46 0.75 0.74 7.02
C GLN A 46 1.52 0.55 5.71
N ALA A 47 1.82 1.62 4.98
CA ALA A 47 2.57 1.53 3.73
C ALA A 47 3.97 0.92 3.95
N LYS A 48 4.62 1.24 5.07
CA LYS A 48 5.92 0.66 5.42
C LYS A 48 5.83 -0.83 5.72
N LYS A 49 4.82 -1.25 6.51
CA LYS A 49 4.55 -2.67 6.80
C LYS A 49 4.22 -3.46 5.53
N ASP A 50 3.41 -2.88 4.65
CA ASP A 50 3.06 -3.46 3.35
C ASP A 50 4.32 -3.65 2.48
N ASP A 51 5.20 -2.65 2.47
CA ASP A 51 6.47 -2.68 1.72
C ASP A 51 7.41 -3.77 2.24
N GLU A 52 7.62 -3.84 3.56
CA GLU A 52 8.42 -4.87 4.22
C GLU A 52 7.86 -6.27 3.96
N ARG A 53 6.53 -6.42 3.97
CA ARG A 53 5.86 -7.69 3.68
C ARG A 53 6.02 -8.09 2.22
N ALA A 54 5.87 -7.14 1.29
CA ALA A 54 6.08 -7.39 -0.14
C ALA A 54 7.52 -7.82 -0.42
N ASP A 55 8.51 -7.10 0.14
CA ASP A 55 9.93 -7.43 -0.05
C ASP A 55 10.25 -8.83 0.48
N LYS A 56 9.69 -9.21 1.64
CA LYS A 56 9.85 -10.57 2.17
C LYS A 56 9.30 -11.63 1.21
N LEU A 57 8.07 -11.45 0.71
CA LEU A 57 7.42 -12.41 -0.19
C LEU A 57 8.12 -12.52 -1.56
N ILE A 58 8.58 -11.39 -2.09
CA ILE A 58 9.33 -11.33 -3.36
C ILE A 58 10.69 -11.99 -3.18
N LYS A 59 11.40 -11.69 -2.09
CA LYS A 59 12.70 -12.28 -1.80
C LYS A 59 12.60 -13.80 -1.60
N GLU A 60 11.60 -14.27 -0.86
CA GLU A 60 11.38 -15.72 -0.68
C GLU A 60 11.13 -16.45 -2.02
N ALA A 61 10.43 -15.80 -2.96
CA ALA A 61 10.18 -16.36 -4.29
C ALA A 61 11.45 -16.35 -5.16
N ASP A 62 12.21 -15.24 -5.12
CA ASP A 62 13.47 -15.08 -5.88
C ASP A 62 14.55 -16.06 -5.38
N GLU A 63 14.69 -16.21 -4.06
CA GLU A 63 15.63 -17.16 -3.45
C GLU A 63 15.32 -18.62 -3.80
N LYS A 64 14.04 -18.95 -4.00
CA LYS A 64 13.61 -20.31 -4.39
C LYS A 64 13.49 -20.50 -5.89
N ASN A 65 13.64 -19.43 -6.69
CA ASN A 65 13.34 -19.40 -8.11
C ASN A 65 11.93 -19.95 -8.41
N GLU A 66 10.96 -19.62 -7.54
CA GLU A 66 9.57 -20.01 -7.62
C GLU A 66 8.70 -18.83 -8.04
N HIS A 67 7.48 -19.13 -8.49
CA HIS A 67 6.46 -18.11 -8.69
C HIS A 67 6.13 -17.42 -7.36
N TYR A 68 5.85 -16.11 -7.41
CA TYR A 68 5.41 -15.37 -6.23
C TYR A 68 4.19 -16.03 -5.60
N LYS A 69 4.21 -16.20 -4.28
CA LYS A 69 3.14 -16.91 -3.56
C LYS A 69 2.58 -16.02 -2.46
N GLY A 70 1.30 -15.68 -2.56
CA GLY A 70 0.56 -14.98 -1.51
C GLY A 70 -0.43 -15.92 -0.86
N LYS A 71 -0.47 -16.00 0.48
CA LYS A 71 -1.47 -16.84 1.17
C LYS A 71 -2.82 -16.13 1.30
N THR A 72 -2.78 -14.81 1.30
CA THR A 72 -3.93 -13.93 1.50
C THR A 72 -4.05 -12.91 0.38
N VAL A 73 -5.26 -12.36 0.23
CA VAL A 73 -5.53 -11.27 -0.72
C VAL A 73 -4.64 -10.04 -0.45
N GLU A 74 -4.29 -9.81 0.82
CA GLU A 74 -3.33 -8.78 1.23
C GLU A 74 -1.93 -9.04 0.68
N ASP A 75 -1.45 -10.29 0.70
CA ASP A 75 -0.15 -10.65 0.11
C ASP A 75 -0.13 -10.34 -1.40
N LEU A 76 -1.20 -10.71 -2.12
CA LEU A 76 -1.31 -10.42 -3.55
C LEU A 76 -1.32 -8.91 -3.82
N TYR A 77 -2.03 -8.14 -3.00
CA TYR A 77 -2.11 -6.69 -3.11
C TYR A 77 -0.74 -6.04 -2.92
N VAL A 78 0.00 -6.39 -1.85
CA VAL A 78 1.30 -5.75 -1.57
C VAL A 78 2.35 -6.10 -2.62
N ILE A 79 2.36 -7.35 -3.12
CA ILE A 79 3.22 -7.77 -4.25
C ILE A 79 2.85 -6.97 -5.51
N ALA A 80 1.56 -6.93 -5.87
CA ALA A 80 1.09 -6.23 -7.06
C ALA A 80 1.38 -4.72 -7.01
N LYS A 81 1.22 -4.09 -5.83
CA LYS A 81 1.53 -2.67 -5.60
C LYS A 81 3.02 -2.38 -5.73
N LYS A 82 3.89 -3.21 -5.13
CA LYS A 82 5.35 -3.08 -5.23
C LYS A 82 5.83 -3.24 -6.68
N MET A 83 5.28 -4.21 -7.41
CA MET A 83 5.63 -4.44 -8.81
C MET A 83 4.99 -3.44 -9.79
N GLY A 84 3.86 -2.83 -9.41
CA GLY A 84 3.03 -2.00 -10.28
C GLY A 84 3.65 -0.68 -10.73
N LYS A 85 4.75 -0.21 -10.12
CA LYS A 85 5.61 0.91 -10.58
C LYS A 85 4.90 2.11 -11.25
N GLY A 86 3.70 2.49 -10.79
CA GLY A 86 2.94 3.64 -11.31
C GLY A 86 1.68 3.32 -12.11
N ASN A 87 1.35 2.04 -12.30
CA ASN A 87 0.02 1.63 -12.77
C ASN A 87 -1.05 1.92 -11.71
N THR A 88 -2.32 1.88 -12.12
CA THR A 88 -3.45 2.19 -11.22
C THR A 88 -4.19 0.93 -10.80
N ILE A 89 -4.32 -0.03 -11.72
CA ILE A 89 -5.05 -1.27 -11.49
C ILE A 89 -4.11 -2.44 -11.75
N ALA A 90 -4.17 -3.43 -10.87
CA ALA A 90 -3.50 -4.71 -11.04
C ALA A 90 -4.51 -5.85 -11.02
N VAL A 91 -4.42 -6.74 -12.01
CA VAL A 91 -5.18 -7.99 -12.07
C VAL A 91 -4.20 -9.14 -11.86
N VAL A 92 -4.30 -9.77 -10.70
CA VAL A 92 -3.47 -10.91 -10.30
C VAL A 92 -4.21 -12.20 -10.62
N LYS A 93 -3.58 -13.06 -11.42
CA LYS A 93 -4.09 -14.40 -11.75
C LYS A 93 -3.34 -15.45 -10.93
N ILE A 94 -4.07 -16.30 -10.24
CA ILE A 94 -3.55 -17.44 -9.49
C ILE A 94 -3.46 -18.67 -10.38
N LYS A 95 -2.30 -19.32 -10.35
CA LYS A 95 -2.04 -20.61 -11.00
C LYS A 95 -2.97 -21.67 -10.42
N ASP A 96 -3.62 -22.42 -11.31
CA ASP A 96 -4.66 -23.41 -10.97
C ASP A 96 -5.91 -22.86 -10.26
N GLY A 97 -6.08 -21.53 -10.19
CA GLY A 97 -7.23 -20.89 -9.53
C GLY A 97 -8.55 -20.96 -10.33
N GLY A 98 -8.49 -21.33 -11.61
CA GLY A 98 -9.65 -21.40 -12.50
C GLY A 98 -10.38 -20.06 -12.60
N LYS A 99 -11.72 -20.10 -12.65
CA LYS A 99 -12.56 -18.88 -12.75
C LYS A 99 -12.47 -17.97 -11.52
N ASN A 100 -12.13 -18.52 -10.36
CA ASN A 100 -12.02 -17.78 -9.09
C ASN A 100 -10.59 -17.32 -8.78
N GLY A 101 -9.65 -17.57 -9.69
CA GLY A 101 -8.23 -17.24 -9.52
C GLY A 101 -7.87 -15.81 -9.87
N TYR A 102 -8.83 -14.92 -10.14
CA TYR A 102 -8.57 -13.56 -10.58
C TYR A 102 -8.89 -12.56 -9.47
N TYR A 103 -7.89 -11.76 -9.09
CA TYR A 103 -8.00 -10.74 -8.07
C TYR A 103 -7.63 -9.38 -8.65
N THR A 104 -8.60 -8.46 -8.65
CA THR A 104 -8.38 -7.08 -9.10
C THR A 104 -8.13 -6.18 -7.89
N PHE A 105 -7.14 -5.30 -8.03
CA PHE A 105 -6.73 -4.32 -7.04
C PHE A 105 -6.61 -2.95 -7.68
N ASP A 106 -7.17 -1.93 -7.01
CA ASP A 106 -6.78 -0.54 -7.23
C ASP A 106 -5.59 -0.26 -6.31
N ILE A 107 -4.40 -0.08 -6.90
CA ILE A 107 -3.15 0.13 -6.16
C ILE A 107 -2.93 1.60 -5.78
N THR A 108 -3.82 2.50 -6.20
CA THR A 108 -3.82 3.92 -5.81
C THR A 108 -4.41 4.13 -4.41
N ARG A 109 -5.15 3.15 -3.90
CA ARG A 109 -5.83 3.19 -2.60
C ARG A 109 -5.34 2.08 -1.69
N PRO A 110 -5.35 2.26 -0.36
CA PRO A 110 -5.09 1.16 0.57
C PRO A 110 -6.10 0.03 0.37
N LEU A 111 -5.68 -1.21 0.61
CA LEU A 111 -6.57 -2.35 0.55
C LEU A 111 -7.67 -2.23 1.62
N GLU A 112 -8.91 -2.46 1.20
CA GLU A 112 -10.07 -2.41 2.08
C GLU A 112 -9.95 -3.46 3.19
N GLU A 113 -10.29 -3.07 4.43
CA GLU A 113 -10.06 -3.90 5.62
C GLU A 113 -10.76 -5.27 5.54
N HIS A 114 -11.97 -5.32 4.97
CA HIS A 114 -12.71 -6.57 4.78
C HIS A 114 -12.05 -7.55 3.80
N ARG A 115 -11.11 -7.08 2.97
CA ARG A 115 -10.32 -7.92 2.05
C ARG A 115 -9.03 -8.43 2.68
N LYS A 116 -8.62 -7.85 3.82
CA LYS A 116 -7.44 -8.31 4.56
C LYS A 116 -7.72 -9.68 5.18
N ASN A 117 -6.70 -10.52 5.27
CA ASN A 117 -6.78 -11.89 5.81
C ASN A 117 -7.70 -12.87 5.06
N ILE A 118 -8.30 -12.50 3.93
CA ILE A 118 -9.03 -13.47 3.09
C ILE A 118 -8.00 -14.43 2.47
N PRO A 119 -8.14 -15.76 2.67
CA PRO A 119 -7.27 -16.73 2.02
C PRO A 119 -7.55 -16.74 0.51
N VAL A 120 -6.48 -16.84 -0.29
CA VAL A 120 -6.62 -16.96 -1.73
C VAL A 120 -6.94 -18.40 -2.13
N VAL A 121 -7.46 -18.59 -3.34
CA VAL A 121 -7.71 -19.93 -3.85
C VAL A 121 -6.40 -20.71 -4.04
N LYS A 122 -6.48 -22.04 -3.85
CA LYS A 122 -5.36 -22.97 -4.08
C LYS A 122 -4.12 -22.62 -3.25
N ASN A 123 -2.95 -22.72 -3.85
CA ASN A 123 -1.67 -22.41 -3.22
C ASN A 123 -1.38 -20.91 -3.19
N GLY A 124 -2.17 -20.09 -3.89
CA GLY A 124 -1.91 -18.65 -3.99
C GLY A 124 -0.68 -18.29 -4.82
N GLU A 125 -0.24 -19.21 -5.67
CA GLU A 125 0.87 -19.00 -6.60
C GLU A 125 0.41 -18.09 -7.74
N ILE A 126 1.12 -17.00 -7.97
CA ILE A 126 0.80 -16.04 -9.02
C ILE A 126 1.28 -16.60 -10.36
N ASP A 127 0.33 -16.80 -11.28
CA ASP A 127 0.59 -17.16 -12.67
C ASP A 127 1.04 -15.94 -13.46
N SER A 128 0.32 -14.82 -13.31
CA SER A 128 0.63 -13.55 -13.96
C SER A 128 0.00 -12.35 -13.24
N ILE A 129 0.56 -11.18 -13.49
CA ILE A 129 0.00 -9.89 -13.08
C ILE A 129 -0.15 -9.03 -14.34
N THR A 130 -1.35 -8.54 -14.59
CA THR A 130 -1.64 -7.60 -15.67
C THR A 130 -1.92 -6.23 -15.09
N TRP A 131 -1.30 -5.19 -15.63
CA TRP A 131 -1.48 -3.82 -15.15
C TRP A 131 -2.26 -2.95 -16.14
N TYR A 132 -3.02 -2.00 -15.59
CA TYR A 132 -3.79 -0.99 -16.33
C TYR A 132 -3.64 0.41 -15.71
#